data_AF-A0A2M7DDK5-F1
#
_entry.id   AF-A0A2M7DDK5-F1
#
_cell.length_a   1.000
_cell.length_b   1.000
_cell.length_c   1.000
_cell.angle_alpha   90.00
_cell.angle_beta   90.00
_cell.angle_gamma   90.00
#
_symmetry.space_group_name_H-M   'P 1'
#
loop_
_entity.id
_entity.type
_entity.pdbx_description
1 polymer ?
#
loop_
_entity_poly.entity_id
_entity_poly.type
_entity_poly.pdbx_seq_one_letter_code
_entity_poly.pdbx_strand_id
1 'polypeptide(L)'
;KPAAYRRVAYVLENNEKDIDIIYKEGGLKAVEKISGVGKSISSKIEEYLQKGKIKYYNELVKETAIQQIITHFFASKGLGLAELKQSARQRKIVYSRYTKPAKQLLELAGSLENAKSAIDKVAEWANSRNLDYAIETIFKKWLELDRLKPKEIVKKPFYDGQPMVWSQAKKKWFVINDSGEWLEYADKESKMEWRRADL
;
A
#
# COMPACT_ATOMS: atom_id res chain seq x y z
N LYS A 1 -10.43 -4.57 -22.51
CA LYS A 1 -11.75 -3.90 -22.29
C LYS A 1 -11.99 -3.61 -20.79
N PRO A 2 -11.24 -2.69 -20.16
CA PRO A 2 -11.33 -2.47 -18.70
C PRO A 2 -12.70 -1.98 -18.21
N ALA A 3 -13.37 -1.15 -19.02
CA ALA A 3 -14.69 -0.60 -18.66
C ALA A 3 -15.78 -1.66 -18.52
N ALA A 4 -15.73 -2.75 -19.28
CA ALA A 4 -16.70 -3.85 -19.15
C ALA A 4 -16.53 -4.57 -17.80
N TYR A 5 -15.30 -4.94 -17.45
CA TYR A 5 -15.00 -5.57 -16.16
C TYR A 5 -15.37 -4.67 -14.97
N ARG A 6 -15.08 -3.36 -15.05
CA ARG A 6 -15.46 -2.41 -13.97
C ARG A 6 -16.97 -2.29 -13.80
N ARG A 7 -17.74 -2.23 -14.90
CA ARG A 7 -19.20 -2.20 -14.82
C ARG A 7 -19.75 -3.45 -14.17
N VAL A 8 -19.25 -4.62 -14.54
CA VAL A 8 -19.69 -5.88 -13.93
C VAL A 8 -19.29 -5.96 -12.46
N ALA A 9 -18.05 -5.57 -12.10
CA ALA A 9 -17.62 -5.54 -10.70
C ALA A 9 -18.55 -4.66 -9.85
N TYR A 10 -18.86 -3.45 -10.33
CA TYR A 10 -19.82 -2.57 -9.67
C TYR A 10 -21.21 -3.19 -9.52
N VAL A 11 -21.73 -3.83 -10.58
CA VAL A 11 -23.03 -4.51 -10.52
C VAL A 11 -23.02 -5.65 -9.50
N LEU A 12 -21.96 -6.45 -9.45
CA LEU A 12 -21.82 -7.56 -8.51
C LEU A 12 -21.71 -7.08 -7.06
N GLU A 13 -20.98 -5.98 -6.81
CA GLU A 13 -20.84 -5.37 -5.48
C GLU A 13 -22.15 -4.78 -4.95
N ASN A 14 -23.03 -4.29 -5.83
CA ASN A 14 -24.27 -3.62 -5.47
C ASN A 14 -25.52 -4.49 -5.70
N ASN A 15 -25.33 -5.79 -5.99
CA ASN A 15 -26.44 -6.68 -6.25
C ASN A 15 -27.14 -7.09 -4.95
N GLU A 16 -28.46 -7.22 -4.97
CA GLU A 16 -29.24 -7.63 -3.79
C GLU A 16 -28.94 -9.08 -3.36
N LYS A 17 -28.63 -9.94 -4.33
CA LYS A 17 -28.27 -11.35 -4.11
C LYS A 17 -26.81 -11.60 -4.46
N ASP A 18 -26.14 -12.38 -3.62
CA ASP A 18 -24.79 -12.88 -3.88
C ASP A 18 -24.75 -13.70 -5.18
N ILE A 19 -23.65 -13.56 -5.91
CA ILE A 19 -23.42 -14.25 -7.18
C ILE A 19 -23.41 -15.78 -7.03
N ASP A 20 -22.98 -16.30 -5.88
CA ASP A 20 -23.00 -17.74 -5.57
C ASP A 20 -24.43 -18.26 -5.45
N ILE A 21 -25.33 -17.48 -4.83
CA ILE A 21 -26.75 -17.82 -4.72
C ILE A 21 -27.41 -17.83 -6.10
N ILE A 22 -27.17 -16.80 -6.90
CA ILE A 22 -27.71 -16.68 -8.27
C ILE A 22 -27.25 -17.87 -9.13
N TYR A 23 -25.98 -18.26 -9.01
CA TYR A 23 -25.44 -19.39 -9.74
C TYR A 23 -26.04 -20.72 -9.27
N LYS A 24 -26.28 -20.92 -7.96
CA LYS A 24 -26.95 -22.11 -7.44
C LYS A 24 -28.41 -22.22 -7.87
N GLU A 25 -29.13 -21.10 -7.95
CA GLU A 25 -30.55 -21.07 -8.32
C GLU A 25 -30.81 -21.35 -9.82
N GLY A 26 -29.93 -20.90 -10.72
CA GLY A 26 -30.19 -21.01 -12.16
C GLY A 26 -28.97 -21.18 -13.06
N GLY A 27 -27.82 -21.53 -12.47
CA GLY A 27 -26.57 -21.81 -13.18
C GLY A 27 -26.07 -20.64 -14.02
N LEU A 28 -25.35 -20.98 -15.09
CA LEU A 28 -24.77 -20.01 -16.01
C LEU A 28 -25.83 -19.08 -16.65
N LYS A 29 -27.03 -19.59 -16.92
CA LYS A 29 -28.12 -18.80 -17.51
C LYS A 29 -28.61 -17.70 -16.58
N ALA A 30 -28.60 -17.91 -15.27
CA ALA A 30 -28.96 -16.89 -14.30
C ALA A 30 -27.88 -15.80 -14.23
N VAL A 31 -26.60 -16.19 -14.26
CA VAL A 31 -25.47 -15.24 -14.28
C VAL A 31 -25.49 -14.36 -15.54
N GLU A 32 -25.86 -14.91 -16.70
CA GLU A 32 -25.98 -14.15 -17.95
C GLU A 32 -27.14 -13.14 -17.96
N LYS A 33 -28.13 -13.28 -17.08
CA LYS A 33 -29.21 -12.30 -16.95
C LYS A 33 -28.79 -11.05 -16.19
N ILE A 34 -27.64 -11.08 -15.51
CA ILE A 34 -27.12 -9.92 -14.79
C ILE A 34 -26.74 -8.83 -15.80
N SER A 35 -27.19 -7.60 -15.54
CA SER A 35 -26.95 -6.46 -16.42
C SER A 35 -25.45 -6.27 -16.70
N GLY A 36 -25.08 -6.21 -17.98
CA GLY A 36 -23.70 -6.03 -18.42
C GLY A 36 -22.84 -7.30 -18.42
N VAL A 37 -23.36 -8.45 -17.95
CA VAL A 37 -22.66 -9.74 -18.00
C VAL A 37 -22.99 -10.45 -19.32
N GLY A 38 -22.01 -10.47 -20.24
CA GLY A 38 -22.10 -11.29 -21.46
C GLY A 38 -21.42 -12.66 -21.30
N LYS A 39 -21.60 -13.54 -22.29
CA LYS A 39 -21.05 -14.91 -22.35
C LYS A 39 -19.60 -15.07 -21.88
N SER A 40 -18.72 -14.16 -22.30
CA SER A 40 -17.30 -14.23 -21.94
C SER A 40 -17.02 -13.93 -20.46
N ILE A 41 -17.87 -13.13 -19.82
CA ILE A 41 -17.74 -12.76 -18.40
C ILE A 41 -18.44 -13.82 -17.55
N SER A 42 -19.64 -14.28 -17.95
CA SER A 42 -20.35 -15.35 -17.25
C SER A 42 -19.50 -16.62 -17.14
N SER A 43 -18.82 -17.05 -18.22
CA SER A 43 -17.90 -18.20 -18.15
C SER A 43 -16.72 -18.01 -17.20
N LYS A 44 -16.22 -16.76 -17.02
CA LYS A 44 -15.15 -16.48 -16.06
C LYS A 44 -15.66 -16.49 -14.61
N ILE A 45 -16.87 -15.97 -14.40
CA ILE A 45 -17.54 -16.02 -13.09
C ILE A 45 -17.77 -17.48 -12.70
N GLU A 46 -18.30 -18.29 -13.61
CA GLU A 46 -18.48 -19.73 -13.38
C GLU A 46 -17.16 -20.44 -13.10
N GLU A 47 -16.11 -20.17 -13.88
CA GLU A 47 -14.78 -20.74 -13.62
C GLU A 47 -14.29 -20.41 -12.21
N TYR A 48 -14.48 -19.17 -11.76
CA TYR A 48 -14.11 -18.75 -10.41
C TYR A 48 -14.93 -19.46 -9.34
N LEU A 49 -16.25 -19.54 -9.49
CA LEU A 49 -17.13 -20.21 -8.51
C LEU A 49 -16.81 -21.70 -8.38
N GLN A 50 -16.44 -22.37 -9.48
CA GLN A 50 -16.13 -23.80 -9.47
C GLN A 50 -14.69 -24.11 -9.02
N LYS A 51 -13.71 -23.29 -9.43
CA LYS A 51 -12.27 -23.62 -9.30
C LYS A 51 -11.51 -22.69 -8.36
N GLY A 52 -12.15 -21.62 -7.87
CA GLY A 52 -11.54 -20.56 -7.08
C GLY A 52 -10.56 -19.67 -7.86
N LYS A 53 -10.43 -19.85 -9.18
CA LYS A 53 -9.44 -19.14 -10.01
C LYS A 53 -9.94 -18.95 -11.43
N ILE A 54 -9.50 -17.86 -12.06
CA ILE A 54 -9.79 -17.57 -13.47
C ILE A 54 -8.50 -17.75 -14.25
N LYS A 55 -8.48 -18.67 -15.22
CA LYS A 55 -7.25 -18.96 -16.00
C LYS A 55 -6.73 -17.71 -16.72
N TYR A 56 -7.62 -16.98 -17.38
CA TYR A 56 -7.30 -15.73 -18.07
C TYR A 56 -6.69 -14.67 -17.15
N TYR A 57 -7.17 -14.56 -15.91
CA TYR A 57 -6.61 -13.62 -14.94
C TYR A 57 -5.18 -14.02 -14.56
N ASN A 58 -4.95 -15.30 -14.30
CA ASN A 58 -3.61 -15.79 -13.94
C ASN A 58 -2.59 -15.62 -15.07
N GLU A 59 -3.00 -15.86 -16.32
CA GLU A 59 -2.18 -15.60 -17.51
C GLU A 59 -1.86 -14.11 -17.63
N LEU A 60 -2.87 -13.25 -17.52
CA LEU A 60 -2.70 -11.81 -17.59
C LEU A 60 -1.76 -11.29 -16.48
N VAL A 61 -1.86 -11.82 -15.26
CA VAL A 61 -0.95 -11.45 -14.15
C VAL A 61 0.49 -11.83 -14.49
N LYS A 62 0.73 -13.01 -15.05
CA LYS A 62 2.07 -13.45 -15.46
C LYS A 62 2.65 -12.58 -16.58
N GLU A 63 1.86 -12.32 -17.61
CA GLU A 63 2.25 -11.49 -18.76
C GLU A 63 2.59 -10.05 -18.34
N THR A 64 1.87 -9.52 -17.35
CA THR A 64 2.01 -8.13 -16.90
C THR A 64 2.87 -7.98 -15.65
N ALA A 65 3.50 -9.05 -15.15
CA ALA A 65 4.20 -9.04 -13.86
C ALA A 65 5.23 -7.91 -13.74
N ILE A 66 6.06 -7.71 -14.78
CA ILE A 66 7.06 -6.63 -14.82
C ILE A 66 6.38 -5.26 -14.75
N GLN A 67 5.30 -5.04 -15.52
CA GLN A 67 4.55 -3.79 -15.50
C GLN A 67 3.89 -3.54 -14.14
N GLN A 68 3.39 -4.58 -13.49
CA GLN A 68 2.80 -4.48 -12.16
C GLN A 68 3.84 -4.09 -11.11
N ILE A 69 5.04 -4.66 -11.15
CA ILE A 69 6.15 -4.28 -10.26
C ILE A 69 6.51 -2.80 -10.44
N ILE A 70 6.68 -2.34 -11.68
CA ILE A 70 7.00 -0.93 -11.97
C ILE A 70 5.89 -0.01 -11.47
N THR A 71 4.63 -0.37 -11.76
CA THR A 71 3.46 0.41 -11.33
C THR A 71 3.38 0.48 -9.81
N HIS A 72 3.63 -0.64 -9.12
CA HIS A 72 3.63 -0.73 -7.65
C HIS A 72 4.76 0.10 -7.03
N PHE A 73 5.97 0.03 -7.61
CA PHE A 73 7.09 0.87 -7.20
C PHE A 73 6.74 2.36 -7.29
N PHE A 74 6.17 2.83 -8.41
CA PHE A 74 5.76 4.23 -8.53
C PHE A 74 4.59 4.59 -7.61
N ALA A 75 3.64 3.68 -7.41
CA ALA A 75 2.54 3.88 -6.46
C ALA A 75 3.06 4.05 -5.02
N SER A 76 4.10 3.30 -4.63
CA SER A 76 4.76 3.46 -3.32
C SER A 76 5.41 4.84 -3.14
N LYS A 77 5.70 5.54 -4.25
CA LYS A 77 6.18 6.93 -4.31
C LYS A 77 5.06 7.97 -4.46
N GLY A 78 3.80 7.56 -4.33
CA GLY A 78 2.63 8.43 -4.50
C GLY A 78 2.23 8.70 -5.96
N LEU A 79 2.87 8.06 -6.94
CA LEU A 79 2.56 8.23 -8.37
C LEU A 79 1.60 7.13 -8.85
N GLY A 80 0.34 7.50 -9.06
CA GLY A 80 -0.68 6.59 -9.57
C GLY A 80 -0.50 6.19 -11.05
N LEU A 81 -1.18 5.14 -11.50
CA LEU A 81 -1.05 4.60 -12.86
C LEU A 81 -1.35 5.64 -13.96
N ALA A 82 -2.36 6.49 -13.76
CA ALA A 82 -2.74 7.51 -14.74
C ALA A 82 -1.63 8.55 -14.90
N GLU A 83 -1.09 9.03 -13.78
CA GLU A 83 0.01 9.99 -13.75
C GLU A 83 1.31 9.38 -14.28
N LEU A 84 1.63 8.12 -13.93
CA LEU A 84 2.78 7.41 -14.47
C LEU A 84 2.73 7.34 -16.00
N LYS A 85 1.56 7.04 -16.58
CA LYS A 85 1.36 7.02 -18.03
C LYS A 85 1.54 8.41 -18.65
N GLN A 86 1.00 9.44 -18.01
CA GLN A 86 1.15 10.82 -18.47
C GLN A 86 2.61 11.26 -18.43
N SER A 87 3.30 11.01 -17.33
CA SER A 87 4.72 11.32 -17.14
C SER A 87 5.62 10.58 -18.11
N ALA A 88 5.32 9.32 -18.44
CA ALA A 88 6.03 8.57 -19.47
C ALA A 88 5.83 9.17 -20.87
N ARG A 89 4.58 9.57 -21.22
CA ARG A 89 4.27 10.26 -22.49
C ARG A 89 4.98 11.61 -22.60
N GLN A 90 5.01 12.37 -21.50
CA GLN A 90 5.70 13.65 -21.40
C GLN A 90 7.24 13.50 -21.27
N ARG A 91 7.78 12.27 -21.27
CA ARG A 91 9.20 11.93 -21.09
C ARG A 91 9.81 12.44 -19.76
N LYS A 92 8.98 12.77 -18.77
CA LYS A 92 9.41 13.06 -17.39
C LYS A 92 9.96 11.81 -16.70
N ILE A 93 9.41 10.64 -17.06
CA ILE A 93 9.88 9.34 -16.58
C ILE A 93 10.30 8.51 -17.80
N VAL A 94 11.55 8.07 -17.81
CA VAL A 94 12.06 7.13 -18.82
C VAL A 94 11.69 5.72 -18.38
N TYR A 95 10.48 5.28 -18.75
CA TYR A 95 9.89 4.01 -18.29
C TYR A 95 10.79 2.79 -18.54
N SER A 96 11.52 2.77 -19.67
CA SER A 96 12.41 1.65 -20.04
C SER A 96 13.54 1.40 -19.04
N ARG A 97 13.94 2.41 -18.24
CA ARG A 97 14.98 2.25 -17.20
C ARG A 97 14.55 1.32 -16.07
N TYR A 98 13.24 1.13 -15.87
CA TYR A 98 12.71 0.32 -14.77
C TYR A 98 12.44 -1.14 -15.17
N THR A 99 12.44 -1.46 -16.47
CA THR A 99 12.15 -2.81 -16.97
C THR A 99 13.18 -3.84 -16.50
N LYS A 100 14.47 -3.53 -16.64
CA LYS A 100 15.54 -4.45 -16.24
C LYS A 100 15.57 -4.67 -14.71
N PRO A 101 15.57 -3.62 -13.87
CA PRO A 101 15.49 -3.79 -12.42
C PRO A 101 14.23 -4.55 -11.98
N ALA A 102 13.05 -4.23 -12.54
CA ALA A 102 11.82 -4.94 -12.18
C ALA A 102 11.87 -6.43 -12.54
N LYS A 103 12.49 -6.79 -13.68
CA LYS A 103 12.71 -8.20 -14.03
C LYS A 103 13.64 -8.91 -13.04
N GLN A 104 14.74 -8.28 -12.66
CA GLN A 104 15.68 -8.83 -11.67
C GLN A 104 15.03 -8.98 -10.29
N LEU A 105 14.19 -8.02 -9.90
CA LEU A 105 13.43 -8.12 -8.66
C LEU A 105 12.43 -9.27 -8.68
N LEU A 106 11.72 -9.48 -9.78
CA LEU A 106 10.81 -10.61 -9.91
C LEU A 106 11.54 -11.96 -9.78
N GLU A 107 12.70 -12.08 -10.43
CA GLU A 107 13.54 -13.28 -10.38
C GLU A 107 14.06 -13.53 -8.95
N LEU A 108 14.56 -12.49 -8.29
CA LEU A 108 15.07 -12.57 -6.92
C LEU A 108 13.97 -12.89 -5.90
N ALA A 109 12.78 -12.31 -6.06
CA ALA A 109 11.65 -12.49 -5.15
C ALA A 109 10.91 -13.84 -5.35
N GLY A 110 11.08 -14.47 -6.52
CA GLY A 110 10.40 -15.70 -6.92
C GLY A 110 8.91 -15.57 -7.21
N SER A 111 8.26 -14.48 -6.78
CA SER A 111 6.86 -14.20 -7.06
C SER A 111 6.57 -12.70 -7.12
N LEU A 112 5.48 -12.33 -7.81
CA LEU A 112 5.03 -10.95 -7.90
C LEU A 112 4.66 -10.37 -6.53
N GLU A 113 4.01 -11.15 -5.67
CA GLU A 113 3.58 -10.69 -4.35
C GLU A 113 4.77 -10.46 -3.41
N ASN A 114 5.79 -11.33 -3.45
CA ASN A 114 7.03 -11.11 -2.71
C ASN A 114 7.77 -9.85 -3.20
N ALA A 115 7.78 -9.61 -4.52
CA ALA A 115 8.39 -8.41 -5.09
C ALA A 115 7.69 -7.13 -4.62
N LYS A 116 6.35 -7.13 -4.59
CA LYS A 116 5.54 -6.01 -4.05
C LYS A 116 5.80 -5.82 -2.56
N SER A 117 5.78 -6.90 -1.77
CA SER A 117 6.06 -6.82 -0.33
C SER A 117 7.46 -6.28 -0.04
N ALA A 118 8.47 -6.65 -0.84
CA ALA A 118 9.82 -6.10 -0.71
C ALA A 118 9.87 -4.59 -1.04
N ILE A 119 9.13 -4.14 -2.06
CA ILE A 119 8.95 -2.72 -2.35
C ILE A 119 8.31 -2.01 -1.15
N ASP A 120 7.23 -2.55 -0.59
CA ASP A 120 6.46 -1.93 0.49
C ASP A 120 7.33 -1.74 1.74
N LYS A 121 8.07 -2.78 2.15
CA LYS A 121 9.00 -2.71 3.29
C LYS A 121 10.04 -1.60 3.13
N VAL A 122 10.63 -1.49 1.93
CA VAL A 122 11.64 -0.46 1.64
C VAL A 122 10.99 0.93 1.57
N ALA A 123 9.82 1.03 0.95
CA ALA A 123 9.09 2.28 0.82
C ALA A 123 8.68 2.85 2.18
N GLU A 124 8.10 2.03 3.06
CA GLU A 124 7.73 2.45 4.42
C GLU A 124 8.95 2.92 5.23
N TRP A 125 10.05 2.17 5.16
CA TRP A 125 11.31 2.54 5.82
C TRP A 125 11.91 3.84 5.29
N ALA A 126 11.91 4.03 3.97
CA ALA A 126 12.49 5.21 3.31
C ALA A 126 11.61 6.46 3.52
N ASN A 127 10.30 6.32 3.29
CA ASN A 127 9.34 7.42 3.41
C ASN A 127 9.29 7.96 4.85
N SER A 128 9.31 7.09 5.86
CA SER A 128 9.36 7.51 7.28
C SER A 128 10.63 8.28 7.66
N ARG A 129 11.66 8.27 6.82
CA ARG A 129 12.94 8.98 7.00
C ARG A 129 13.17 10.06 5.96
N ASN A 130 12.18 10.34 5.11
CA ASN A 130 12.30 11.24 3.97
C ASN A 130 13.51 10.92 3.06
N LEU A 131 13.77 9.63 2.84
CA LEU A 131 14.83 9.14 1.96
C LEU A 131 14.29 8.81 0.58
N ASP A 132 15.04 9.13 -0.46
CA ASP A 132 14.77 8.60 -1.79
C ASP A 132 15.22 7.13 -1.90
N TYR A 133 14.56 6.37 -2.77
CA TYR A 133 14.86 4.96 -3.01
C TYR A 133 14.57 4.55 -4.46
N ALA A 134 15.33 3.60 -4.96
CA ALA A 134 15.11 3.00 -6.28
C ALA A 134 14.81 1.51 -6.13
N ILE A 135 14.49 0.82 -7.23
CA ILE A 135 14.36 -0.65 -7.22
C ILE A 135 15.69 -1.29 -6.75
N GLU A 136 16.82 -0.67 -7.11
CA GLU A 136 18.15 -1.07 -6.67
C GLU A 136 18.37 -0.95 -5.16
N THR A 137 17.66 -0.04 -4.49
CA THR A 137 17.69 0.05 -3.02
C THR A 137 17.17 -1.24 -2.40
N ILE A 138 16.17 -1.88 -3.02
CA ILE A 138 15.60 -3.14 -2.55
C ILE A 138 16.65 -4.26 -2.64
N PHE A 139 17.45 -4.30 -3.72
CA PHE A 139 18.55 -5.25 -3.83
C PHE A 139 19.61 -5.03 -2.75
N LYS A 140 20.00 -3.78 -2.51
CA LYS A 140 20.99 -3.43 -1.47
C LYS A 140 20.51 -3.78 -0.07
N LYS A 141 19.20 -3.75 0.16
CA LYS A 141 18.55 -4.03 1.45
C LYS A 141 18.00 -5.46 1.56
N TRP A 142 18.22 -6.32 0.57
CA TRP A 142 17.52 -7.61 0.45
C TRP A 142 17.65 -8.50 1.68
N LEU A 143 18.88 -8.67 2.19
CA LEU A 143 19.17 -9.52 3.35
C LEU A 143 18.68 -8.94 4.68
N GLU A 144 18.30 -7.66 4.71
CA GLU A 144 17.87 -6.95 5.91
C GLU A 144 16.41 -6.47 5.83
N LEU A 145 15.63 -6.93 4.84
CA LEU A 145 14.24 -6.52 4.65
C LEU A 145 13.39 -6.67 5.92
N ASP A 146 13.55 -7.75 6.68
CA ASP A 146 12.79 -7.99 7.92
C ASP A 146 13.21 -7.10 9.09
N ARG A 147 14.38 -6.45 8.97
CA ARG A 147 14.91 -5.50 9.96
C ARG A 147 14.54 -4.06 9.62
N LEU A 148 14.10 -3.79 8.38
CA LEU A 148 13.64 -2.47 7.99
C LEU A 148 12.34 -2.15 8.71
N LYS A 149 12.41 -1.18 9.63
CA LYS A 149 11.26 -0.63 10.32
C LYS A 149 11.10 0.85 10.00
N PRO A 150 9.87 1.36 9.85
CA PRO A 150 9.63 2.79 9.81
C PRO A 150 10.31 3.52 10.97
N LYS A 151 10.68 4.78 10.77
CA LYS A 151 11.18 5.63 11.86
C LYS A 151 10.12 5.66 12.96
N GLU A 152 10.52 5.32 14.18
CA GLU A 152 9.60 5.37 15.32
C GLU A 152 9.17 6.83 15.54
N ILE A 153 7.85 7.04 15.58
CA ILE A 153 7.28 8.35 15.87
C ILE A 153 7.41 8.57 17.37
N VAL A 154 8.48 9.25 17.77
CA VAL A 154 8.68 9.63 19.17
C VAL A 154 7.69 10.74 19.49
N LYS A 155 6.71 10.47 20.38
CA LYS A 155 5.87 11.52 20.94
C LYS A 155 6.61 12.18 22.11
N LYS A 156 6.70 13.50 22.09
CA LYS A 156 7.20 14.29 23.22
C LYS A 156 6.02 14.76 24.06
N PRO A 157 6.13 14.73 25.40
CA PRO A 157 5.10 15.23 26.29
C PRO A 157 5.13 16.76 26.36
N PHE A 158 3.96 17.36 26.44
CA PHE A 158 3.72 18.79 26.56
C PHE A 158 2.65 19.06 27.63
N TYR A 159 2.68 20.25 28.20
CA TYR A 159 1.63 20.77 29.07
C TYR A 159 1.39 22.23 28.71
N ASP A 160 0.14 22.58 28.43
CA ASP A 160 -0.24 23.94 28.01
C ASP A 160 0.63 24.50 26.85
N GLY A 161 0.97 23.63 25.89
CA GLY A 161 1.84 23.97 24.78
C GLY A 161 3.35 24.01 25.06
N GLN A 162 3.78 23.89 26.33
CA GLN A 162 5.18 23.89 26.75
C GLN A 162 5.76 22.47 26.83
N PRO A 163 7.02 22.24 26.41
CA PRO A 163 7.62 20.91 26.40
C PRO A 163 7.91 20.40 27.81
N MET A 164 7.74 19.09 28.02
CA MET A 164 7.98 18.44 29.30
C MET A 164 9.16 17.45 29.24
N VAL A 165 9.84 17.27 30.37
CA VAL A 165 10.94 16.31 30.54
C VAL A 165 10.74 15.51 31.82
N TRP A 166 10.95 14.18 31.74
CA TRP A 166 10.96 13.31 32.90
C TRP A 166 12.36 13.29 33.51
N SER A 167 12.47 13.63 34.79
CA SER A 167 13.71 13.49 35.55
C SER A 167 13.77 12.11 36.20
N GLN A 168 14.68 11.25 35.75
CA GLN A 168 14.89 9.92 36.36
C GLN A 168 15.37 10.02 37.82
N ALA A 169 16.24 11.00 38.13
CA ALA A 169 16.77 11.20 39.47
C ALA A 169 15.69 11.65 40.46
N LYS A 170 14.80 12.56 40.03
CA LYS A 170 13.72 13.09 40.88
C LYS A 170 12.42 12.29 40.79
N LYS A 171 12.31 11.38 39.80
CA LYS A 171 11.09 10.63 39.45
C LYS A 171 9.87 11.55 39.28
N LYS A 172 10.07 12.68 38.59
CA LYS A 172 9.03 13.71 38.37
C LYS A 172 9.13 14.31 36.97
N TRP A 173 7.99 14.82 36.51
CA TRP A 173 7.90 15.62 35.30
C TRP A 173 8.25 17.09 35.58
N PHE A 174 8.93 17.72 34.63
CA PHE A 174 9.21 19.15 34.62
C PHE A 174 8.69 19.75 33.32
N VAL A 175 8.06 20.91 33.39
CA VAL A 175 7.68 21.75 32.25
C VAL A 175 8.80 22.76 32.02
N ILE A 176 9.26 22.91 30.78
CA ILE A 176 10.23 23.92 30.40
C ILE A 176 9.45 25.11 29.86
N ASN A 177 9.48 26.24 30.58
CA ASN A 177 8.82 27.46 30.14
C ASN A 177 9.61 28.16 29.01
N ASP A 178 9.04 29.23 28.44
CA ASP A 178 9.66 29.97 27.33
C ASP A 178 11.00 30.64 27.70
N SER A 179 11.25 30.85 29.00
CA SER A 179 12.52 31.36 29.54
C SER A 179 13.58 30.26 29.73
N GLY A 180 13.23 29.00 29.50
CA GLY A 180 14.12 27.85 29.68
C GLY A 180 14.22 27.34 31.12
N GLU A 181 13.39 27.85 32.03
CA GLU A 181 13.34 27.40 33.42
C GLU A 181 12.57 26.09 33.55
N TRP A 182 13.01 25.23 34.46
CA TRP A 182 12.40 23.93 34.71
C TRP A 182 11.45 24.04 35.90
N LEU A 183 10.15 24.04 35.61
CA LEU A 183 9.09 24.09 36.62
C LEU A 183 8.61 22.67 36.93
N GLU A 184 8.54 22.30 38.20
CA GLU A 184 8.01 20.99 38.59
C GLU A 184 6.54 20.88 38.18
N TYR A 185 6.18 19.79 37.49
CA TYR A 185 4.81 19.54 37.11
C TYR A 185 3.99 19.05 38.30
N ALA A 186 2.89 19.75 38.60
CA ALA A 186 2.04 19.50 39.77
C ALA A 186 0.54 19.33 39.44
N ASP A 187 0.19 19.04 38.18
CA ASP A 187 -1.21 18.83 37.75
C ASP A 187 -1.45 17.35 37.36
N LYS A 188 -2.68 17.02 36.95
CA LYS A 188 -3.12 15.65 36.60
C LYS A 188 -2.47 15.18 35.31
N GLU A 189 -2.09 13.91 35.26
CA GLU A 189 -1.54 13.29 34.04
C GLU A 189 -2.47 13.40 32.83
N SER A 190 -3.80 13.45 33.04
CA SER A 190 -4.78 13.63 31.96
C SER A 190 -4.69 14.96 31.21
N LYS A 191 -3.95 15.95 31.75
CA LYS A 191 -3.68 17.23 31.08
C LYS A 191 -2.38 17.21 30.27
N MET A 192 -1.59 16.14 30.34
CA MET A 192 -0.40 16.00 29.53
C MET A 192 -0.78 15.66 28.09
N GLU A 193 -0.17 16.37 27.15
CA GLU A 193 -0.36 16.19 25.73
C GLU A 193 0.84 15.49 25.10
N TRP A 194 0.62 14.37 24.45
CA TRP A 194 1.68 13.65 23.73
C TRP A 194 1.66 14.01 22.26
N ARG A 195 2.51 14.98 21.87
CA ARG A 195 2.60 15.49 20.50
C ARG A 195 3.71 14.75 19.73
N ARG A 196 3.51 14.46 18.45
CA ARG A 196 4.57 13.89 17.61
C ARG A 196 5.75 14.85 17.57
N ALA A 197 6.95 14.35 17.73
CA ALA A 197 8.16 15.12 17.55
C ALA A 197 8.59 15.14 16.06
N ASP A 198 7.71 15.57 15.14
CA ASP A 198 8.06 15.74 13.73
C ASP A 198 7.20 16.93 13.22
N LEU A 199 7.68 17.98 12.54
CA LEU A 199 8.86 18.22 11.68
C LEU A 199 9.57 19.53 12.06
#